data_AF-A0A317IG02-F1
#
_entry.id   AF-A0A317IG02-F1
#
_cell.length_a   1.000
_cell.length_b   1.000
_cell.length_c   1.000
_cell.angle_alpha   90.00
_cell.angle_beta   90.00
_cell.angle_gamma   90.00
#
_symmetry.space_group_name_H-M   'P 1'
#
loop_
_entity.id
_entity.type
_entity.pdbx_description
1 polymer ?
#
loop_
_entity_poly.entity_id
_entity_poly.type
_entity_poly.pdbx_seq_one_letter_code
_entity_poly.pdbx_strand_id
1 'polypeptide(L)'
;MPIKWEAMIMGEPERDLSKPKPITDGEAALIAQLFPKGPGGKQETGNDWERACLLSLMMPCLVPVPEKVETPKPEDWKVCKEDLDTNRSKFSKEEQEFLRWRSRYFVNHEEYPRLEDEAKFLKVAELANYPYNEAMVKNWVYEVMTDGKREGRHYVDQKNVCRESAYRLANACQTLAAMGDERAEKMVKPMEVAMQTATDPLARNSLVIGLVHLLDGGVISKDQFVKMVGGALRSDLKNTPASKGKDDFDFKDREASLLLMALCLHNYKTPEAVKLLKEIAADEKCTVPKLKETVQDLLNPKPNGPLLVAWSPPQLTRP
;
A
#
# COMPACT_ATOMS: atom_id res chain seq x y z
N MET A 1 1.51 67.78 3.93
CA MET A 1 2.82 67.20 4.33
C MET A 1 3.10 67.68 5.75
N PRO A 2 3.64 66.89 6.70
CA PRO A 2 4.72 65.91 6.51
C PRO A 2 4.59 64.55 7.26
N ILE A 3 5.52 63.66 6.94
CA ILE A 3 5.98 62.48 7.70
C ILE A 3 7.01 62.95 8.74
N LYS A 4 7.09 62.36 9.96
CA LYS A 4 8.31 61.91 10.70
C LYS A 4 7.96 61.47 12.15
N TRP A 5 8.60 60.58 12.92
CA TRP A 5 9.70 59.58 12.85
C TRP A 5 9.59 58.69 14.14
N GLU A 6 10.05 57.42 14.04
CA GLU A 6 10.72 56.55 15.05
C GLU A 6 10.12 56.09 16.41
N ALA A 7 10.04 54.74 16.51
CA ALA A 7 10.70 53.82 17.46
C ALA A 7 10.30 53.65 18.96
N MET A 8 10.25 52.35 19.32
CA MET A 8 10.66 51.68 20.57
C MET A 8 9.69 51.48 21.76
N ILE A 9 9.16 50.24 21.80
CA ILE A 9 9.03 49.24 22.88
C ILE A 9 9.12 49.72 24.36
N MET A 10 8.11 49.33 25.16
CA MET A 10 8.22 48.49 26.39
C MET A 10 7.04 48.75 27.33
N GLY A 11 6.37 47.67 27.76
CA GLY A 11 5.43 47.69 28.88
C GLY A 11 4.23 46.77 28.70
N GLU A 12 4.43 45.45 28.75
CA GLU A 12 3.32 44.56 29.14
C GLU A 12 3.06 44.77 30.64
N PRO A 13 1.79 44.91 31.08
CA PRO A 13 1.49 45.02 32.50
C PRO A 13 1.60 43.68 33.21
N GLU A 14 2.10 43.75 34.44
CA GLU A 14 2.36 42.66 35.37
C GLU A 14 1.16 41.72 35.60
N ARG A 15 1.46 40.44 35.79
CA ARG A 15 0.51 39.34 35.97
C ARG A 15 -0.05 39.30 37.39
N ASP A 16 -1.37 39.33 37.49
CA ASP A 16 -2.15 39.03 38.71
C ASP A 16 -2.04 37.53 39.08
N LEU A 17 -1.41 37.24 40.21
CA LEU A 17 -1.18 35.88 40.74
C LEU A 17 -2.39 35.29 41.48
N SER A 18 -3.50 36.03 41.61
CA SER A 18 -4.71 35.55 42.29
C SER A 18 -5.65 34.74 41.36
N LYS A 19 -5.30 34.58 40.09
CA LYS A 19 -6.09 33.83 39.09
C LYS A 19 -5.32 32.60 38.57
N PRO A 20 -5.83 31.36 38.77
CA PRO A 20 -5.21 30.18 38.16
C PRO A 20 -5.46 30.16 36.64
N LYS A 21 -4.41 29.92 35.86
CA LYS A 21 -4.51 29.55 34.43
C LYS A 21 -4.77 28.05 34.34
N PRO A 22 -5.75 27.57 33.56
CA PRO A 22 -5.76 26.19 33.09
C PRO A 22 -5.12 26.16 31.70
N ILE A 23 -3.81 25.86 31.63
CA ILE A 23 -3.23 25.22 30.45
C ILE A 23 -2.19 24.23 30.94
N THR A 24 -2.61 22.99 31.13
CA THR A 24 -2.04 21.79 30.51
C THR A 24 -3.10 20.69 30.64
N ASP A 25 -3.12 19.80 29.66
CA ASP A 25 -3.88 18.54 29.62
C ASP A 25 -5.31 18.66 29.08
N GLY A 26 -5.39 18.47 27.75
CA GLY A 26 -6.61 18.41 26.95
C GLY A 26 -7.50 17.18 27.21
N GLU A 27 -7.36 16.48 28.34
CA GLU A 27 -8.21 15.34 28.70
C GLU A 27 -9.33 15.72 29.69
N ALA A 28 -9.16 16.76 30.50
CA ALA A 28 -10.20 17.17 31.46
C ALA A 28 -11.40 17.89 30.81
N ALA A 29 -11.20 18.50 29.63
CA ALA A 29 -12.26 19.18 28.89
C ALA A 29 -13.22 18.21 28.16
N LEU A 30 -12.76 16.99 27.84
CA LEU A 30 -13.57 15.99 27.15
C LEU A 30 -14.59 15.31 28.09
N ILE A 31 -14.21 15.12 29.37
CA ILE A 31 -15.06 14.45 30.36
C ILE A 31 -16.27 15.31 30.73
N ALA A 32 -16.10 16.64 30.81
CA ALA A 32 -17.20 17.56 31.10
C ALA A 32 -18.22 17.71 29.94
N GLN A 33 -17.85 17.33 28.71
CA GLN A 33 -18.74 17.34 27.55
C GLN A 33 -19.48 16.01 27.32
N LEU A 34 -19.01 14.90 27.91
CA LEU A 34 -19.60 13.58 27.74
C LEU A 34 -20.71 13.22 28.75
N PHE A 35 -20.93 14.06 29.77
CA PHE A 35 -22.01 13.86 30.74
C PHE A 35 -22.89 15.10 30.87
N PRO A 36 -24.06 15.17 30.20
CA PRO A 36 -25.01 16.23 30.46
C PRO A 36 -25.52 16.11 31.89
N LYS A 37 -25.48 17.21 32.64
CA LYS A 37 -26.14 17.32 33.95
C LYS A 37 -27.64 17.09 33.77
N GLY A 38 -28.12 15.90 34.15
CA GLY A 38 -29.54 15.68 34.39
C GLY A 38 -29.99 16.47 35.63
N PRO A 39 -31.22 17.00 35.65
CA PRO A 39 -31.72 17.76 36.79
C PRO A 39 -32.09 16.81 37.93
N GLY A 40 -31.38 16.91 39.05
CA GLY A 40 -31.74 16.29 40.32
C GLY A 40 -31.33 14.82 40.46
N GLY A 41 -30.34 14.57 41.31
CA GLY A 41 -29.98 13.23 41.75
C GLY A 41 -28.61 13.20 42.39
N LYS A 42 -28.55 12.92 43.70
CA LYS A 42 -27.33 12.88 44.50
C LYS A 42 -26.31 11.89 43.91
N GLN A 43 -25.07 12.34 43.78
CA GLN A 43 -23.93 11.55 43.31
C GLN A 43 -23.40 10.73 44.49
N GLU A 44 -23.55 9.39 44.45
CA GLU A 44 -22.82 8.49 45.33
C GLU A 44 -21.36 8.46 44.87
N THR A 45 -20.53 9.32 45.44
CA THR A 45 -19.10 9.44 45.15
C THR A 45 -18.30 8.38 45.90
N GLY A 46 -18.47 7.11 45.54
CA GLY A 46 -17.74 6.04 46.21
C GLY A 46 -17.74 4.73 45.44
N ASN A 47 -17.12 4.71 44.25
CA ASN A 47 -16.42 3.51 43.70
C ASN A 47 -15.88 3.67 42.27
N ASP A 48 -15.99 4.86 41.67
CA ASP A 48 -15.59 5.02 40.27
C ASP A 48 -14.07 4.95 40.05
N TRP A 49 -13.27 5.32 41.05
CA TRP A 49 -11.81 5.19 40.97
C TRP A 49 -11.37 3.73 41.02
N GLU A 50 -11.96 2.90 41.89
CA GLU A 50 -11.65 1.47 41.98
C GLU A 50 -12.10 0.72 40.72
N ARG A 51 -13.23 1.10 40.11
CA ARG A 51 -13.66 0.58 38.80
C ARG A 51 -12.73 1.01 37.66
N ALA A 52 -12.26 2.25 37.66
CA ALA A 52 -11.31 2.75 36.66
C ALA A 52 -9.94 2.06 36.78
N CYS A 53 -9.47 1.80 38.00
CA CYS A 53 -8.25 1.04 38.24
C CYS A 53 -8.39 -0.44 37.86
N LEU A 54 -9.52 -1.08 38.15
CA LEU A 54 -9.81 -2.46 37.71
C LEU A 54 -9.90 -2.56 36.18
N LEU A 55 -10.55 -1.60 35.49
CA LEU A 55 -10.60 -1.55 34.03
C LEU A 55 -9.22 -1.29 33.40
N SER A 56 -8.39 -0.46 34.03
CA SER A 56 -7.01 -0.21 33.58
C SER A 56 -6.09 -1.41 33.79
N LEU A 57 -6.31 -2.20 34.85
CA LEU A 57 -5.57 -3.44 35.12
C LEU A 57 -6.05 -4.62 34.25
N MET A 58 -7.27 -4.59 33.72
CA MET A 58 -7.82 -5.62 32.82
C MET A 58 -7.59 -5.32 31.32
N MET A 59 -7.14 -4.12 30.96
CA MET A 59 -6.80 -3.75 29.58
C MET A 59 -5.69 -4.60 28.91
N PRO A 60 -4.75 -5.25 29.60
CA PRO A 60 -3.79 -6.13 28.92
C PRO A 60 -4.39 -7.46 28.42
N CYS A 61 -5.63 -7.80 28.82
CA CYS A 61 -6.26 -9.09 28.49
C CYS A 61 -7.19 -9.04 27.27
N LEU A 62 -7.36 -7.88 26.64
CA LEU A 62 -8.17 -7.73 25.42
C LEU A 62 -7.24 -7.46 24.24
N VAL A 63 -6.84 -8.56 23.60
CA VAL A 63 -6.27 -8.68 22.24
C VAL A 63 -5.13 -7.69 21.93
N PRO A 64 -3.90 -8.16 21.63
CA PRO A 64 -2.82 -7.25 21.26
C PRO A 64 -3.26 -6.35 20.09
N VAL A 65 -3.34 -5.05 20.38
CA VAL A 65 -3.35 -4.00 19.36
C VAL A 65 -2.13 -4.29 18.48
N PRO A 66 -2.28 -4.43 17.16
CA PRO A 66 -1.15 -4.74 16.30
C PRO A 66 -0.06 -3.70 16.56
N GLU A 67 1.18 -4.18 16.69
CA GLU A 67 2.38 -3.36 16.71
C GLU A 67 2.17 -2.19 15.74
N LYS A 68 2.47 -0.96 16.18
CA LYS A 68 2.51 0.18 15.28
C LYS A 68 3.45 -0.22 14.14
N VAL A 69 2.89 -0.63 13.01
CA VAL A 69 3.64 -0.88 11.79
C VAL A 69 4.22 0.48 11.46
N GLU A 70 5.52 0.65 11.72
CA GLU A 70 6.20 1.90 11.41
C GLU A 70 5.99 2.18 9.94
N THR A 71 5.32 3.30 9.64
CA THR A 71 5.11 3.72 8.25
C THR A 71 6.49 3.89 7.61
N PRO A 72 6.79 3.18 6.50
CA PRO A 72 8.09 3.26 5.86
C PRO A 72 8.43 4.71 5.48
N LYS A 73 9.64 5.17 5.80
CA LYS A 73 10.10 6.52 5.47
C LYS A 73 10.78 6.54 4.10
N PRO A 74 10.45 7.49 3.19
CA PRO A 74 11.09 7.58 1.88
C PRO A 74 12.61 7.68 1.96
N GLU A 75 13.16 8.30 3.01
CA GLU A 75 14.59 8.49 3.22
C GLU A 75 15.35 7.16 3.29
N ASP A 76 14.73 6.10 3.83
CA ASP A 76 15.36 4.78 3.98
C ASP A 76 15.55 4.07 2.62
N TRP A 77 14.85 4.54 1.59
CA TRP A 77 14.82 3.95 0.24
C TRP A 77 15.50 4.84 -0.80
N LYS A 78 15.88 6.06 -0.41
CA LYS A 78 16.50 7.03 -1.30
C LYS A 78 17.94 6.59 -1.61
N VAL A 79 18.23 6.42 -2.89
CA VAL A 79 19.59 6.17 -3.40
C VAL A 79 20.23 7.51 -3.79
N CYS A 80 21.54 7.66 -3.55
CA CYS A 80 22.26 8.84 -4.03
C CYS A 80 22.30 8.87 -5.56
N LYS A 81 22.52 10.05 -6.14
CA LYS A 81 22.40 10.23 -7.59
C LYS A 81 23.53 9.52 -8.35
N GLU A 82 24.75 9.57 -7.84
CA GLU A 82 25.91 8.93 -8.46
C GLU A 82 25.76 7.40 -8.54
N ASP A 83 25.29 6.78 -7.44
CA ASP A 83 25.04 5.34 -7.40
C ASP A 83 23.90 4.97 -8.34
N LEU A 84 22.83 5.77 -8.39
CA LEU A 84 21.70 5.54 -9.28
C LEU A 84 22.13 5.58 -10.75
N ASP A 85 22.87 6.61 -11.17
CA ASP A 85 23.31 6.77 -12.55
C ASP A 85 24.24 5.64 -12.98
N THR A 86 25.16 5.23 -12.10
CA THR A 86 26.09 4.12 -12.34
C THR A 86 25.35 2.79 -12.49
N ASN A 87 24.42 2.50 -11.58
CA ASN A 87 23.68 1.23 -11.59
C ASN A 87 22.66 1.18 -12.73
N ARG A 88 22.03 2.32 -13.07
CA ARG A 88 21.14 2.43 -14.24
C ARG A 88 21.87 2.04 -15.52
N SER A 89 23.09 2.54 -15.72
CA SER A 89 23.89 2.18 -16.90
C SER A 89 24.20 0.68 -16.98
N LYS A 90 24.58 0.06 -15.85
CA LYS A 90 24.85 -1.40 -15.79
C LYS A 90 23.58 -2.21 -16.05
N PHE A 91 22.50 -1.89 -15.34
CA PHE A 91 21.20 -2.55 -15.49
C PHE A 91 20.69 -2.46 -16.93
N SER A 92 20.71 -1.27 -17.53
CA SER A 92 20.23 -1.07 -18.90
C SER A 92 21.05 -1.82 -19.95
N LYS A 93 22.36 -2.01 -19.73
CA LYS A 93 23.18 -2.82 -20.64
C LYS A 93 22.77 -4.29 -20.63
N GLU A 94 22.59 -4.87 -19.43
CA GLU A 94 22.16 -6.26 -19.29
C GLU A 94 20.71 -6.48 -19.74
N GLU A 95 19.82 -5.52 -19.44
CA GLU A 95 18.45 -5.52 -19.95
C GLU A 95 18.43 -5.50 -21.48
N GLN A 96 19.27 -4.68 -22.13
CA GLN A 96 19.38 -4.68 -23.59
C GLN A 96 19.90 -6.00 -24.14
N GLU A 97 20.81 -6.66 -23.45
CA GLU A 97 21.30 -7.99 -23.84
C GLU A 97 20.18 -9.03 -23.79
N PHE A 98 19.41 -9.05 -22.69
CA PHE A 98 18.23 -9.88 -22.55
C PHE A 98 17.18 -9.62 -23.63
N LEU A 99 16.87 -8.35 -23.89
CA LEU A 99 15.92 -7.95 -24.92
C LEU A 99 16.38 -8.35 -26.33
N ARG A 100 17.68 -8.22 -26.63
CA ARG A 100 18.26 -8.68 -27.91
C ARG A 100 18.13 -10.19 -28.07
N TRP A 101 18.40 -10.95 -27.01
CA TRP A 101 18.20 -12.40 -27.03
C TRP A 101 16.72 -12.74 -27.27
N ARG A 102 15.78 -12.09 -26.57
CA ARG A 102 14.34 -12.29 -26.77
C ARG A 102 13.90 -12.01 -28.21
N SER A 103 14.36 -10.91 -28.80
CA SER A 103 14.05 -10.59 -30.19
C SER A 103 14.60 -11.63 -31.15
N ARG A 104 15.81 -12.15 -30.92
CA ARG A 104 16.38 -13.24 -31.73
C ARG A 104 15.62 -14.54 -31.56
N TYR A 105 15.18 -14.86 -30.33
CA TYR A 105 14.36 -16.04 -30.07
C TYR A 105 13.06 -15.97 -30.89
N PHE A 106 12.36 -14.84 -30.84
CA PHE A 106 11.12 -14.63 -31.59
C PHE A 106 11.31 -14.80 -33.10
N VAL A 107 12.35 -14.21 -33.67
CA VAL A 107 12.68 -14.36 -35.10
C VAL A 107 12.94 -15.83 -35.47
N ASN A 108 13.55 -16.60 -34.57
CA ASN A 108 13.92 -18.00 -34.83
C ASN A 108 12.79 -19.01 -34.61
N HIS A 109 11.80 -18.69 -33.76
CA HIS A 109 10.76 -19.63 -33.34
C HIS A 109 9.34 -19.18 -33.72
N GLU A 110 9.18 -17.96 -34.25
CA GLU A 110 7.89 -17.31 -34.55
C GLU A 110 6.96 -17.18 -33.33
N GLU A 111 7.50 -17.34 -32.12
CA GLU A 111 6.80 -17.19 -30.86
C GLU A 111 7.68 -16.50 -29.81
N TYR A 112 7.06 -15.83 -28.85
CA TYR A 112 7.80 -15.24 -27.74
C TYR A 112 8.29 -16.35 -26.79
N PRO A 113 9.50 -16.21 -26.22
CA PRO A 113 10.01 -17.20 -25.28
C PRO A 113 9.08 -17.33 -24.07
N ARG A 114 8.89 -18.58 -23.64
CA ARG A 114 8.21 -18.91 -22.39
C ARG A 114 9.06 -18.47 -21.20
N LEU A 115 8.43 -18.29 -20.05
CA LEU A 115 9.12 -17.85 -18.83
C LEU A 115 10.27 -18.79 -18.45
N GLU A 116 10.12 -20.10 -18.68
CA GLU A 116 11.17 -21.07 -18.40
C GLU A 116 12.40 -20.90 -19.30
N ASP A 117 12.21 -20.47 -20.56
CA ASP A 117 13.31 -20.23 -21.48
C ASP A 117 14.01 -18.89 -21.19
N GLU A 118 13.23 -17.86 -20.81
CA GLU A 118 13.78 -16.59 -20.32
C GLU A 118 14.62 -16.84 -19.05
N ALA A 119 14.11 -17.63 -18.11
CA ALA A 119 14.80 -18.01 -16.89
C ALA A 119 16.11 -18.77 -17.16
N LYS A 120 16.09 -19.75 -18.08
CA LYS A 120 17.29 -20.49 -18.50
C LYS A 120 18.33 -19.55 -19.10
N PHE A 121 17.93 -18.65 -20.00
CA PHE A 121 18.86 -17.72 -20.63
C PHE A 121 19.50 -16.81 -19.58
N LEU A 122 18.71 -16.20 -18.69
CA LEU A 122 19.22 -15.32 -17.65
C LEU A 122 20.23 -16.01 -16.72
N LYS A 123 19.97 -17.29 -16.39
CA LYS A 123 20.88 -18.10 -15.58
C LYS A 123 22.20 -18.41 -16.30
N VAL A 124 22.16 -18.67 -17.61
CA VAL A 124 23.34 -19.01 -18.43
C VAL A 124 24.15 -17.77 -18.80
N ALA A 125 23.49 -16.65 -19.05
CA ALA A 125 24.13 -15.40 -19.44
C ALA A 125 24.78 -14.66 -18.26
N GLU A 126 24.58 -15.14 -17.02
CA GLU A 126 25.17 -14.56 -15.80
C GLU A 126 24.94 -13.04 -15.68
N LEU A 127 23.75 -12.57 -16.06
CA LEU A 127 23.37 -11.16 -15.96
C LEU A 127 23.21 -10.78 -14.47
N ALA A 128 24.27 -10.21 -13.89
CA ALA A 128 24.38 -10.02 -12.45
C ALA A 128 23.44 -8.94 -11.89
N ASN A 129 23.08 -7.94 -12.71
CA ASN A 129 22.25 -6.79 -12.37
C ASN A 129 20.81 -6.92 -12.89
N TYR A 130 20.52 -7.80 -13.84
CA TYR A 130 19.17 -8.01 -14.38
C TYR A 130 18.63 -9.42 -14.00
N PRO A 131 17.35 -9.55 -13.59
CA PRO A 131 16.33 -8.51 -13.42
C PRO A 131 16.42 -7.79 -12.05
N TYR A 132 17.45 -8.08 -11.25
CA TYR A 132 17.62 -7.55 -9.90
C TYR A 132 18.93 -6.78 -9.73
N ASN A 133 18.82 -5.49 -9.40
CA ASN A 133 19.89 -4.67 -8.87
C ASN A 133 19.35 -3.89 -7.68
N GLU A 134 20.01 -3.98 -6.52
CA GLU A 134 19.49 -3.42 -5.27
C GLU A 134 19.23 -1.91 -5.34
N ALA A 135 20.13 -1.15 -5.98
CA ALA A 135 19.96 0.30 -6.16
C ALA A 135 18.75 0.61 -7.05
N MET A 136 18.54 -0.18 -8.11
CA MET A 136 17.36 -0.03 -8.98
C MET A 136 16.06 -0.40 -8.26
N VAL A 137 16.06 -1.46 -7.46
CA VAL A 137 14.88 -1.86 -6.67
C VAL A 137 14.53 -0.80 -5.63
N LYS A 138 15.53 -0.30 -4.88
CA LYS A 138 15.34 0.81 -3.93
C LYS A 138 14.78 2.05 -4.62
N ASN A 139 15.31 2.37 -5.79
CA ASN A 139 14.84 3.45 -6.62
C ASN A 139 13.37 3.30 -7.02
N TRP A 140 12.95 2.12 -7.49
CA TRP A 140 11.56 1.88 -7.87
C TRP A 140 10.62 1.97 -6.66
N VAL A 141 11.02 1.43 -5.50
CA VAL A 141 10.24 1.59 -4.26
C VAL A 141 10.12 3.07 -3.89
N TYR A 142 11.21 3.84 -3.96
CA TYR A 142 11.19 5.27 -3.68
C TYR A 142 10.25 6.04 -4.61
N GLU A 143 10.27 5.75 -5.92
CA GLU A 143 9.35 6.38 -6.87
C GLU A 143 7.89 5.99 -6.59
N VAL A 144 7.60 4.75 -6.18
CA VAL A 144 6.25 4.37 -5.75
C VAL A 144 5.82 5.12 -4.49
N MET A 145 6.68 5.18 -3.47
CA MET A 145 6.41 5.85 -2.20
C MET A 145 6.16 7.35 -2.36
N THR A 146 6.77 7.96 -3.37
CA THR A 146 6.73 9.41 -3.60
C THR A 146 5.80 9.80 -4.75
N ASP A 147 5.04 8.86 -5.31
CA ASP A 147 4.24 9.03 -6.52
C ASP A 147 5.04 9.60 -7.70
N GLY A 148 6.31 9.22 -7.85
CA GLY A 148 7.16 9.62 -8.96
C GLY A 148 7.71 11.05 -8.89
N LYS A 149 7.58 11.73 -7.75
CA LYS A 149 7.92 13.17 -7.59
C LYS A 149 9.37 13.53 -7.87
N ARG A 150 10.29 12.58 -7.81
CA ARG A 150 11.72 12.87 -7.99
C ARG A 150 12.11 12.92 -9.46
N GLU A 151 11.50 12.10 -10.32
CA GLU A 151 11.79 12.08 -11.75
C GLU A 151 10.72 12.79 -12.59
N GLY A 152 9.46 12.80 -12.17
CA GLY A 152 8.36 13.43 -12.89
C GLY A 152 8.31 14.94 -12.69
N ARG A 153 8.34 15.71 -13.79
CA ARG A 153 8.26 17.18 -13.78
C ARG A 153 6.86 17.70 -13.51
N HIS A 154 5.85 16.98 -13.98
CA HIS A 154 4.44 17.33 -13.82
C HIS A 154 3.64 16.10 -13.38
N TYR A 155 2.41 16.33 -12.91
CA TYR A 155 1.56 15.29 -12.31
C TYR A 155 1.39 14.02 -13.16
N VAL A 156 1.23 14.17 -14.48
CA VAL A 156 1.10 13.02 -15.40
C VAL A 156 2.39 12.21 -15.47
N ASP A 157 3.54 12.89 -15.59
CA ASP A 157 4.86 12.23 -15.62
C ASP A 157 5.13 11.50 -14.29
N GLN A 158 4.76 12.12 -13.17
CA GLN A 158 4.87 11.55 -11.83
C GLN A 158 4.08 10.24 -11.70
N LYS A 159 2.80 10.24 -12.10
CA LYS A 159 1.98 9.03 -12.15
C LYS A 159 2.59 7.95 -13.05
N ASN A 160 3.09 8.32 -14.22
CA ASN A 160 3.72 7.37 -15.14
C ASN A 160 4.98 6.74 -14.54
N VAL A 161 5.85 7.53 -13.90
CA VAL A 161 7.06 7.03 -13.22
C VAL A 161 6.69 6.08 -12.09
N CYS A 162 5.67 6.40 -11.28
CA CYS A 162 5.17 5.53 -10.22
C CYS A 162 4.66 4.20 -10.78
N ARG A 163 3.82 4.23 -11.81
CA ARG A 163 3.26 3.04 -12.48
C ARG A 163 4.34 2.16 -13.11
N GLU A 164 5.28 2.77 -13.83
CA GLU A 164 6.42 2.09 -14.43
C GLU A 164 7.32 1.44 -13.38
N SER A 165 7.57 2.12 -12.26
CA SER A 165 8.36 1.57 -11.16
C SER A 165 7.67 0.38 -10.50
N ALA A 166 6.35 0.45 -10.28
CA ALA A 166 5.57 -0.67 -9.78
C ALA A 166 5.55 -1.85 -10.77
N TYR A 167 5.45 -1.57 -12.07
CA TYR A 167 5.56 -2.60 -13.11
C TYR A 167 6.92 -3.29 -13.10
N ARG A 168 8.02 -2.54 -12.99
CA ARG A 168 9.38 -3.12 -12.90
C ARG A 168 9.58 -3.99 -11.68
N LEU A 169 9.05 -3.57 -10.53
CA LEU A 169 9.05 -4.40 -9.31
C LEU A 169 8.30 -5.72 -9.55
N ALA A 170 7.12 -5.66 -10.17
CA ALA A 170 6.32 -6.84 -10.49
C ALA A 170 7.01 -7.77 -11.50
N ASN A 171 7.62 -7.22 -12.54
CA ASN A 171 8.35 -7.98 -13.55
C ASN A 171 9.60 -8.66 -12.96
N ALA A 172 10.31 -7.98 -12.05
CA ALA A 172 11.42 -8.58 -11.32
C ALA A 172 10.95 -9.76 -10.45
N CYS A 173 9.80 -9.62 -9.76
CA CYS A 173 9.19 -10.72 -9.01
C CYS A 173 8.85 -11.90 -9.92
N GLN A 174 8.17 -11.66 -11.05
CA GLN A 174 7.82 -12.70 -12.03
C GLN A 174 9.05 -13.47 -12.52
N THR A 175 10.07 -12.74 -12.92
CA THR A 175 11.27 -13.31 -13.53
C THR A 175 12.08 -14.11 -12.50
N LEU A 176 12.34 -13.54 -11.33
CA LEU A 176 13.11 -14.22 -10.27
C LEU A 176 12.38 -15.45 -9.72
N ALA A 177 11.06 -15.36 -9.52
CA ALA A 177 10.25 -16.49 -9.08
C ALA A 177 10.25 -17.62 -10.12
N ALA A 178 10.09 -17.29 -11.40
CA ALA A 178 10.16 -18.28 -12.50
C ALA A 178 11.55 -18.95 -12.60
N MET A 179 12.61 -18.22 -12.22
CA MET A 179 13.98 -18.76 -12.16
C MET A 179 14.24 -19.65 -10.94
N GLY A 180 13.39 -19.60 -9.91
CA GLY A 180 13.70 -20.17 -8.60
C GLY A 180 14.93 -19.53 -7.95
N ASP A 181 15.15 -18.24 -8.21
CA ASP A 181 16.32 -17.48 -7.75
C ASP A 181 16.10 -16.95 -6.32
N GLU A 182 17.09 -17.13 -5.43
CA GLU A 182 17.03 -16.67 -4.03
C GLU A 182 16.82 -15.14 -3.90
N ARG A 183 17.17 -14.36 -4.93
CA ARG A 183 16.90 -12.92 -4.97
C ARG A 183 15.40 -12.61 -5.00
N ALA A 184 14.53 -13.56 -5.34
CA ALA A 184 13.09 -13.40 -5.22
C ALA A 184 12.67 -13.12 -3.76
N GLU A 185 13.31 -13.74 -2.78
CA GLU A 185 13.05 -13.46 -1.35
C GLU A 185 13.43 -12.01 -1.00
N LYS A 186 14.48 -11.46 -1.62
CA LYS A 186 14.90 -10.07 -1.45
C LYS A 186 13.90 -9.06 -2.03
N MET A 187 12.93 -9.51 -2.84
CA MET A 187 11.85 -8.67 -3.37
C MET A 187 10.68 -8.51 -2.39
N VAL A 188 10.53 -9.40 -1.41
CA VAL A 188 9.37 -9.41 -0.49
C VAL A 188 9.23 -8.08 0.25
N LYS A 189 10.31 -7.60 0.89
CA LYS A 189 10.30 -6.33 1.63
C LYS A 189 10.07 -5.11 0.72
N PRO A 190 10.76 -4.96 -0.43
CA PRO A 190 10.41 -3.94 -1.43
C PRO A 190 8.93 -3.91 -1.82
N MET A 191 8.36 -5.10 -2.09
CA MET A 191 6.94 -5.22 -2.48
C MET A 191 6.00 -4.85 -1.33
N GLU A 192 6.30 -5.26 -0.11
CA GLU A 192 5.52 -4.89 1.08
C GLU A 192 5.50 -3.37 1.27
N VAL A 193 6.66 -2.71 1.24
CA VAL A 193 6.75 -1.25 1.40
C VAL A 193 6.05 -0.51 0.28
N ALA A 194 6.28 -0.92 -0.98
CA ALA A 194 5.60 -0.32 -2.12
C ALA A 194 4.06 -0.49 -1.99
N MET A 195 3.58 -1.66 -1.56
CA MET A 195 2.15 -1.93 -1.39
C MET A 195 1.53 -1.06 -0.29
N GLN A 196 2.24 -0.86 0.83
CA GLN A 196 1.76 -0.04 1.93
C GLN A 196 1.65 1.46 1.58
N THR A 197 2.43 1.93 0.59
CA THR A 197 2.62 3.35 0.32
C THR A 197 2.05 3.84 -1.01
N ALA A 198 1.89 2.95 -2.00
CA ALA A 198 1.40 3.30 -3.33
C ALA A 198 0.00 3.95 -3.28
N THR A 199 -0.16 5.20 -3.72
CA THR A 199 -1.48 5.84 -3.73
C THR A 199 -2.22 5.71 -5.08
N ASP A 200 -1.48 5.45 -6.16
CA ASP A 200 -2.01 5.24 -7.50
C ASP A 200 -2.59 3.82 -7.65
N PRO A 201 -3.88 3.66 -8.01
CA PRO A 201 -4.51 2.35 -8.13
C PRO A 201 -3.91 1.44 -9.20
N LEU A 202 -3.41 2.00 -10.31
CA LEU A 202 -2.81 1.21 -11.38
C LEU A 202 -1.43 0.70 -10.99
N ALA A 203 -0.63 1.53 -10.31
CA ALA A 203 0.62 1.07 -9.68
C ALA A 203 0.34 -0.06 -8.68
N ARG A 204 -0.72 0.08 -7.86
CA ARG A 204 -1.14 -0.96 -6.92
C ARG A 204 -1.49 -2.28 -7.59
N ASN A 205 -2.17 -2.25 -8.75
CA ASN A 205 -2.47 -3.46 -9.52
C ASN A 205 -1.19 -4.22 -9.91
N SER A 206 -0.18 -3.51 -10.41
CA SER A 206 1.12 -4.12 -10.72
C SER A 206 1.75 -4.75 -9.49
N LEU A 207 1.69 -4.08 -8.33
CA LEU A 207 2.23 -4.64 -7.08
C LEU A 207 1.47 -5.90 -6.64
N VAL A 208 0.14 -5.92 -6.76
CA VAL A 208 -0.67 -7.13 -6.46
C VAL A 208 -0.26 -8.28 -7.37
N ILE A 209 -0.07 -8.02 -8.66
CA ILE A 209 0.40 -9.02 -9.64
C ILE A 209 1.79 -9.53 -9.26
N GLY A 210 2.72 -8.65 -8.89
CA GLY A 210 4.05 -9.04 -8.42
C GLY A 210 4.00 -9.96 -7.19
N LEU A 211 3.14 -9.65 -6.21
CA LEU A 211 2.92 -10.51 -5.05
C LEU A 211 2.30 -11.86 -5.42
N VAL A 212 1.42 -11.90 -6.42
CA VAL A 212 0.89 -13.16 -6.95
C VAL A 212 2.00 -14.01 -7.55
N HIS A 213 2.92 -13.41 -8.31
CA HIS A 213 4.06 -14.15 -8.85
C HIS A 213 4.98 -14.72 -7.76
N LEU A 214 5.23 -13.97 -6.68
CA LEU A 214 5.98 -14.48 -5.53
C LEU A 214 5.24 -15.63 -4.83
N LEU A 215 3.91 -15.55 -4.72
CA LEU A 215 3.10 -16.62 -4.12
C LEU A 215 3.09 -17.88 -4.98
N ASP A 216 2.85 -17.74 -6.29
CA ASP A 216 2.82 -18.86 -7.24
C ASP A 216 4.20 -19.53 -7.36
N GLY A 217 5.28 -18.74 -7.26
CA GLY A 217 6.65 -19.25 -7.17
C GLY A 217 7.05 -19.84 -5.81
N GLY A 218 6.16 -19.84 -4.83
CA GLY A 218 6.42 -20.39 -3.49
C GLY A 218 7.36 -19.56 -2.61
N VAL A 219 7.64 -18.31 -2.98
CA VAL A 219 8.54 -17.38 -2.27
C VAL A 219 7.87 -16.81 -1.02
N ILE A 220 6.55 -16.59 -1.07
CA ILE A 220 5.74 -16.14 0.07
C ILE A 220 4.60 -17.12 0.35
N SER A 221 4.15 -17.18 1.60
CA SER A 221 2.99 -17.99 1.96
C SER A 221 1.67 -17.31 1.57
N LYS A 222 0.59 -18.10 1.48
CA LYS A 222 -0.77 -17.57 1.28
C LYS A 222 -1.17 -16.59 2.39
N ASP A 223 -0.79 -16.86 3.63
CA ASP A 223 -1.11 -15.98 4.77
C ASP A 223 -0.36 -14.66 4.67
N GLN A 224 0.92 -14.69 4.27
CA GLN A 224 1.70 -13.47 4.05
C GLN A 224 1.12 -12.64 2.90
N PHE A 225 0.74 -13.29 1.79
CA PHE A 225 0.06 -12.65 0.66
C PHE A 225 -1.26 -11.97 1.11
N VAL A 226 -2.09 -12.70 1.87
CA VAL A 226 -3.38 -12.19 2.37
C VAL A 226 -3.20 -11.04 3.35
N LYS A 227 -2.18 -11.08 4.20
CA LYS A 227 -1.83 -9.96 5.09
C LYS A 227 -1.48 -8.69 4.31
N MET A 228 -0.63 -8.81 3.29
CA MET A 228 -0.20 -7.66 2.48
C MET A 228 -1.34 -7.10 1.62
N VAL A 229 -2.01 -7.95 0.83
CA VAL A 229 -3.09 -7.53 -0.08
C VAL A 229 -4.34 -7.12 0.70
N GLY A 230 -4.68 -7.85 1.78
CA GLY A 230 -5.80 -7.50 2.66
C GLY A 230 -5.58 -6.20 3.41
N GLY A 231 -4.35 -5.92 3.84
CA GLY A 231 -3.97 -4.63 4.42
C GLY A 231 -4.15 -3.47 3.43
N ALA A 232 -3.70 -3.65 2.19
CA ALA A 232 -3.87 -2.67 1.11
C ALA A 232 -5.35 -2.42 0.79
N LEU A 233 -6.15 -3.48 0.67
CA LEU A 233 -7.60 -3.40 0.41
C LEU A 233 -8.32 -2.62 1.51
N ARG A 234 -8.04 -2.92 2.79
CA ARG A 234 -8.63 -2.18 3.94
C ARG A 234 -8.22 -0.71 3.92
N SER A 235 -6.95 -0.43 3.64
CA SER A 235 -6.42 0.93 3.56
C SER A 235 -7.12 1.75 2.48
N ASP A 236 -7.27 1.18 1.27
CA ASP A 236 -7.93 1.87 0.16
C ASP A 236 -9.41 2.08 0.40
N LEU A 237 -10.10 1.10 0.98
CA LEU A 237 -11.51 1.27 1.34
C LEU A 237 -11.71 2.43 2.32
N LYS A 238 -10.86 2.52 3.35
CA LYS A 238 -10.91 3.63 4.31
C LYS A 238 -10.63 4.99 3.65
N ASN A 239 -9.73 5.03 2.67
CA ASN A 239 -9.28 6.24 2.00
C ASN A 239 -10.08 6.59 0.73
N THR A 240 -11.11 5.80 0.38
CA THR A 240 -11.96 6.06 -0.78
C THR A 240 -13.13 6.97 -0.38
N PRO A 241 -13.17 8.22 -0.86
CA PRO A 241 -14.22 9.16 -0.47
C PRO A 241 -15.60 8.73 -0.99
N ALA A 242 -16.62 8.79 -0.12
CA ALA A 242 -17.99 8.39 -0.43
C ALA A 242 -18.71 9.29 -1.46
N SER A 243 -18.15 10.45 -1.81
CA SER A 243 -18.86 11.54 -2.47
C SER A 243 -18.17 12.18 -3.69
N LYS A 244 -16.99 11.70 -4.13
CA LYS A 244 -16.38 12.20 -5.37
C LYS A 244 -16.84 11.36 -6.55
N GLY A 245 -17.99 11.80 -7.07
CA GLY A 245 -18.72 11.46 -8.30
C GLY A 245 -18.22 10.32 -9.21
N LYS A 246 -19.19 9.62 -9.80
CA LYS A 246 -19.09 8.63 -10.89
C LYS A 246 -18.21 9.04 -12.11
N ASP A 247 -17.75 10.28 -12.16
CA ASP A 247 -16.96 10.90 -13.23
C ASP A 247 -15.48 11.16 -12.86
N ASP A 248 -15.03 10.77 -11.66
CA ASP A 248 -13.61 10.78 -11.31
C ASP A 248 -12.93 9.52 -11.90
N PHE A 249 -12.03 9.71 -12.87
CA PHE A 249 -11.26 8.61 -13.45
C PHE A 249 -10.46 7.85 -12.38
N ASP A 250 -9.97 8.54 -11.35
CA ASP A 250 -9.23 7.91 -10.27
C ASP A 250 -10.12 7.02 -9.39
N PHE A 251 -11.45 7.28 -9.33
CA PHE A 251 -12.40 6.40 -8.64
C PHE A 251 -12.62 5.09 -9.39
N LYS A 252 -12.76 5.14 -10.73
CA LYS A 252 -12.95 3.92 -11.54
C LYS A 252 -11.72 3.00 -11.47
N ASP A 253 -10.53 3.59 -11.56
CA ASP A 253 -9.28 2.83 -11.43
C ASP A 253 -9.13 2.23 -10.03
N ARG A 254 -9.55 2.96 -8.99
CA ARG A 254 -9.57 2.46 -7.62
C ARG A 254 -10.60 1.35 -7.39
N GLU A 255 -11.81 1.51 -7.90
CA GLU A 255 -12.83 0.45 -7.88
C GLU A 255 -12.32 -0.82 -8.58
N ALA A 256 -11.69 -0.69 -9.75
CA ALA A 256 -11.08 -1.82 -10.46
C ALA A 256 -9.94 -2.47 -9.66
N SER A 257 -9.10 -1.67 -9.00
CA SER A 257 -8.00 -2.18 -8.16
C SER A 257 -8.51 -2.93 -6.93
N LEU A 258 -9.53 -2.40 -6.24
CA LEU A 258 -10.20 -3.05 -5.13
C LEU A 258 -10.84 -4.39 -5.56
N LEU A 259 -11.49 -4.42 -6.72
CA LEU A 259 -12.06 -5.63 -7.30
C LEU A 259 -10.97 -6.67 -7.59
N LEU A 260 -9.86 -6.26 -8.20
CA LEU A 260 -8.71 -7.13 -8.45
C LEU A 260 -8.18 -7.75 -7.15
N MET A 261 -7.94 -6.93 -6.13
CA MET A 261 -7.48 -7.41 -4.82
C MET A 261 -8.47 -8.40 -4.19
N ALA A 262 -9.77 -8.13 -4.24
CA ALA A 262 -10.79 -9.04 -3.72
C ALA A 262 -10.83 -10.38 -4.48
N LEU A 263 -10.71 -10.37 -5.81
CA LEU A 263 -10.62 -11.58 -6.63
C LEU A 263 -9.37 -12.40 -6.28
N CYS A 264 -8.22 -11.76 -6.16
CA CYS A 264 -6.98 -12.42 -5.74
C CYS A 264 -7.14 -13.09 -4.37
N LEU A 265 -7.65 -12.34 -3.37
CA LEU A 265 -7.87 -12.87 -2.03
C LEU A 265 -8.85 -14.04 -2.02
N HIS A 266 -9.93 -13.97 -2.80
CA HIS A 266 -10.91 -15.04 -2.93
C HIS A 266 -10.30 -16.31 -3.51
N ASN A 267 -9.45 -16.21 -4.54
CA ASN A 267 -8.84 -17.37 -5.20
C ASN A 267 -8.00 -18.24 -4.27
N TYR A 268 -7.29 -17.63 -3.32
CA TYR A 268 -6.42 -18.38 -2.40
C TYR A 268 -7.16 -18.99 -1.20
N LYS A 269 -8.44 -18.62 -0.99
CA LYS A 269 -9.40 -19.23 -0.06
C LYS A 269 -8.89 -19.43 1.38
N THR A 270 -8.06 -18.53 1.90
CA THR A 270 -7.64 -18.62 3.31
C THR A 270 -8.77 -18.19 4.24
N PRO A 271 -8.81 -18.68 5.51
CA PRO A 271 -9.80 -18.24 6.48
C PRO A 271 -9.82 -16.73 6.70
N GLU A 272 -8.66 -16.08 6.70
CA GLU A 272 -8.52 -14.63 6.85
C GLU A 272 -9.05 -13.87 5.64
N ALA A 273 -8.78 -14.34 4.42
CA ALA A 273 -9.32 -13.75 3.21
C ALA A 273 -10.86 -13.84 3.19
N VAL A 274 -11.41 -15.01 3.52
CA VAL A 274 -12.87 -15.22 3.61
C VAL A 274 -13.48 -14.31 4.68
N LYS A 275 -12.84 -14.17 5.84
CA LYS A 275 -13.29 -13.28 6.91
C LYS A 275 -13.34 -11.82 6.44
N LEU A 276 -12.27 -11.34 5.81
CA LEU A 276 -12.21 -9.98 5.25
C LEU A 276 -13.29 -9.74 4.19
N LEU A 277 -13.49 -10.69 3.27
CA LEU A 277 -14.52 -10.60 2.25
C LEU A 277 -15.94 -10.58 2.88
N LYS A 278 -16.19 -11.38 3.92
CA LYS A 278 -17.46 -11.34 4.67
C LYS A 278 -17.68 -10.00 5.36
N GLU A 279 -16.64 -9.41 5.94
CA GLU A 279 -16.70 -8.07 6.54
C GLU A 279 -17.11 -7.02 5.49
N ILE A 280 -16.53 -7.07 4.29
CA ILE A 280 -16.88 -6.15 3.18
C ILE A 280 -18.31 -6.38 2.69
N ALA A 281 -18.73 -7.64 2.51
CA ALA A 281 -20.09 -7.97 2.07
C ALA A 281 -21.18 -7.50 3.05
N ALA A 282 -20.87 -7.49 4.35
CA ALA A 282 -21.77 -7.06 5.41
C ALA A 282 -21.73 -5.54 5.67
N ASP A 283 -20.75 -4.82 5.12
CA ASP A 283 -20.62 -3.37 5.35
C ASP A 283 -21.71 -2.59 4.62
N GLU A 284 -22.71 -2.13 5.36
CA GLU A 284 -23.79 -1.26 4.88
C GLU A 284 -23.27 0.11 4.41
N LYS A 285 -22.10 0.54 4.89
CA LYS A 285 -21.48 1.82 4.56
C LYS A 285 -20.39 1.71 3.50
N CYS A 286 -20.25 0.54 2.85
CA CYS A 286 -19.26 0.33 1.81
C CYS A 286 -19.42 1.39 0.70
N THR A 287 -18.38 2.19 0.50
CA THR A 287 -18.38 3.33 -0.44
C THR A 287 -18.21 2.92 -1.90
N VAL A 288 -18.00 1.62 -2.17
CA VAL A 288 -17.73 1.05 -3.50
C VAL A 288 -18.76 -0.04 -3.80
N PRO A 289 -19.93 0.31 -4.37
CA PRO A 289 -21.05 -0.62 -4.54
C PRO A 289 -20.71 -1.88 -5.34
N LYS A 290 -19.96 -1.77 -6.46
CA LYS A 290 -19.61 -2.95 -7.27
C LYS A 290 -18.69 -3.91 -6.54
N LEU A 291 -17.82 -3.40 -5.67
CA LEU A 291 -16.97 -4.26 -4.84
C LEU A 291 -17.85 -5.10 -3.93
N LYS A 292 -18.81 -4.48 -3.23
CA LYS A 292 -19.73 -5.19 -2.34
C LYS A 292 -20.54 -6.26 -3.09
N GLU A 293 -21.12 -5.91 -4.23
CA GLU A 293 -21.88 -6.85 -5.08
C GLU A 293 -21.00 -8.03 -5.53
N THR A 294 -19.81 -7.73 -6.05
CA THR A 294 -18.86 -8.76 -6.51
C THR A 294 -18.45 -9.68 -5.37
N VAL A 295 -18.15 -9.13 -4.18
CA VAL A 295 -17.77 -9.93 -3.03
C VAL A 295 -18.93 -10.80 -2.53
N GLN A 296 -20.16 -10.30 -2.56
CA GLN A 296 -21.34 -11.10 -2.24
C GLN A 296 -21.53 -12.26 -3.22
N ASP A 297 -21.36 -12.03 -4.52
CA ASP A 297 -21.44 -13.06 -5.56
C ASP A 297 -20.28 -14.08 -5.46
N LEU A 298 -19.06 -13.64 -5.08
CA LEU A 298 -17.93 -14.54 -4.82
C LEU A 298 -18.18 -15.47 -3.63
N LEU A 299 -18.75 -14.93 -2.54
CA LEU A 299 -19.05 -15.71 -1.34
C LEU A 299 -20.29 -16.61 -1.50
N ASN A 300 -21.27 -16.20 -2.31
CA ASN A 300 -22.52 -16.92 -2.56
C ASN A 300 -22.78 -17.03 -4.07
N PRO A 301 -22.05 -17.89 -4.79
CA PRO A 301 -22.20 -18.02 -6.23
C PRO A 301 -23.63 -18.47 -6.57
N LYS A 302 -24.34 -17.66 -7.36
CA LYS A 302 -25.69 -17.99 -7.83
C LYS A 302 -25.63 -19.19 -8.79
N PRO A 303 -26.55 -20.16 -8.70
CA PRO A 303 -26.52 -21.37 -9.54
C PRO A 303 -26.58 -21.10 -11.06
N ASN A 304 -27.12 -19.94 -11.47
CA ASN A 304 -27.15 -19.46 -12.86
C ASN A 304 -26.55 -18.04 -12.99
N GLY A 305 -25.71 -17.61 -12.05
CA GLY A 305 -25.01 -16.34 -12.15
C GLY A 305 -23.97 -16.37 -13.28
N PRO A 306 -23.53 -15.21 -13.79
CA PRO A 306 -22.35 -15.19 -14.65
C PRO A 306 -21.22 -15.90 -13.90
N LEU A 307 -20.66 -16.95 -14.49
CA LEU A 307 -19.44 -17.58 -14.02
C LEU A 307 -18.38 -16.48 -13.98
N LEU A 308 -18.07 -15.98 -12.78
CA LEU A 308 -16.86 -15.19 -12.57
C LEU A 308 -15.70 -16.13 -12.93
N VAL A 309 -15.14 -15.90 -14.12
CA VAL A 309 -14.04 -16.67 -14.69
C VAL A 309 -12.96 -16.81 -13.62
N ALA A 310 -12.46 -18.03 -13.41
CA ALA A 310 -11.33 -18.26 -12.52
C ALA A 310 -10.23 -17.25 -12.88
N TRP A 311 -9.99 -16.29 -11.98
CA TRP A 311 -9.00 -15.25 -12.25
C TRP A 311 -7.64 -15.93 -12.30
N SER A 312 -7.00 -15.87 -13.46
CA SER A 312 -5.57 -16.11 -13.58
C SER A 312 -4.90 -14.74 -13.56
N PRO A 313 -3.77 -14.56 -12.87
CA PRO A 313 -3.02 -13.32 -12.99
C PRO A 313 -2.80 -13.04 -14.47
N PRO A 314 -3.14 -11.83 -14.96
CA PRO A 314 -2.75 -11.47 -16.30
C PRO A 314 -1.23 -11.64 -16.36
N GLN A 315 -0.74 -12.44 -17.30
CA GLN A 315 0.63 -12.31 -17.75
C GLN A 315 0.80 -10.83 -18.04
N LEU A 316 1.74 -10.15 -17.35
CA LEU A 316 2.00 -8.74 -17.58
C LEU A 316 2.14 -8.58 -19.10
N THR A 317 1.11 -7.98 -19.73
CA THR A 317 1.03 -7.94 -21.18
C THR A 317 2.13 -7.01 -21.61
N ARG A 318 3.11 -7.62 -22.27
CA ARG A 318 4.39 -7.05 -22.66
C ARG A 318 4.09 -5.75 -23.45
N PRO A 319 4.61 -4.58 -23.04
CA PRO A 319 4.40 -3.33 -23.78
C PRO A 319 4.93 -3.39 -25.21
#